data_AF-A0A1F9A8H4-F1
#
_entry.id   AF-A0A1F9A8H4-F1
#
_cell.length_a   1.000
_cell.length_b   1.000
_cell.length_c   1.000
_cell.angle_alpha   90.00
_cell.angle_beta   90.00
_cell.angle_gamma   90.00
#
_symmetry.space_group_name_H-M   'P 1'
#
loop_
_entity.id
_entity.type
_entity.pdbx_description
1 polymer ?
#
loop_
_entity_poly.entity_id
_entity_poly.type
_entity_poly.pdbx_seq_one_letter_code
_entity_poly.pdbx_strand_id
1 'polypeptide(L)'
;MEVGDKITFSFGKGEKEGIVYKIFPKTVYIKVDFSKHKGKIIKRPIAEVHPEEAARKKEAKKKKEEKKQRAAKEKEDRKREKAAKKSTA
;
A
#
# COMPACT_ATOMS: atom_id res chain seq x y z
N MET A 1 4.11 11.52 1.51
CA MET A 1 5.58 11.61 1.62
C MET A 1 6.10 12.31 0.38
N GLU A 2 6.92 13.34 0.56
CA GLU A 2 7.50 14.14 -0.52
C GLU A 2 9.04 14.04 -0.47
N VAL A 3 9.70 14.43 -1.57
CA VAL A 3 11.16 14.48 -1.62
C VAL A 3 11.62 15.67 -0.78
N GLY A 4 12.47 15.43 0.22
CA GLY A 4 12.90 16.44 1.19
C GLY A 4 12.34 16.24 2.60
N ASP A 5 11.35 15.35 2.77
CA ASP A 5 10.81 15.03 4.09
C ASP A 5 11.87 14.39 4.99
N LYS A 6 11.93 14.84 6.26
CA LYS A 6 12.67 14.15 7.32
C LYS A 6 11.82 13.03 7.88
N ILE A 7 12.40 11.84 7.96
CA ILE A 7 11.75 10.65 8.50
C ILE A 7 12.65 9.88 9.43
N THR A 8 12.03 9.35 10.48
CA THR A 8 12.67 8.45 11.44
C THR A 8 12.28 7.03 11.07
N PHE A 9 13.27 6.14 10.95
CA PHE A 9 13.05 4.75 10.59
C PHE A 9 13.98 3.84 11.38
N SER A 10 13.51 2.62 11.62
CA SER A 10 14.30 1.61 12.33
C SER A 10 15.42 1.08 11.44
N PHE A 11 16.67 1.16 11.91
CA PHE A 11 17.85 0.67 11.22
C PHE A 11 18.76 -0.13 12.14
N GLY A 12 18.83 -1.44 11.90
CA GLY A 12 19.58 -2.36 12.76
C GLY A 12 18.91 -2.50 14.13
N LYS A 13 19.64 -2.16 15.20
CA LYS A 13 19.15 -2.18 16.60
C LYS A 13 18.69 -0.81 17.12
N GLY A 14 18.65 0.22 16.27
CA GLY A 14 18.30 1.57 16.68
C GLY A 14 17.41 2.27 15.67
N GLU A 15 17.06 3.51 16.01
CA GLU A 15 16.32 4.41 15.13
C GLU A 15 17.29 5.41 14.51
N LYS A 16 17.00 5.78 13.26
CA LYS A 16 17.80 6.72 12.49
C LYS A 16 16.89 7.72 11.82
N GLU A 17 17.34 8.96 11.79
CA GLU A 17 16.74 10.01 11.00
C GLU A 17 17.40 10.08 9.62
N GLY A 18 16.59 10.29 8.60
CA GLY A 18 17.05 10.48 7.23
C GLY A 18 16.12 11.40 6.45
N ILE A 19 16.60 11.88 5.31
CA ILE A 19 15.85 12.75 4.40
C ILE A 19 15.47 11.96 3.16
N VAL A 20 14.23 12.05 2.73
CA VAL A 20 13.77 11.42 1.49
C VAL A 20 14.47 12.05 0.30
N TYR A 21 15.27 11.25 -0.40
CA TYR A 21 15.99 11.69 -1.60
C TYR A 21 15.19 11.42 -2.87
N LYS A 22 14.53 10.26 -2.95
CA LYS A 22 13.75 9.88 -4.12
C LYS A 22 12.64 8.91 -3.76
N ILE A 23 11.45 9.13 -4.29
CA ILE A 23 10.28 8.27 -4.04
C ILE A 23 9.95 7.51 -5.32
N PHE A 24 9.80 6.20 -5.18
CA PHE A 24 9.21 5.32 -6.19
C PHE A 24 7.92 4.71 -5.65
N PRO A 25 7.06 4.15 -6.52
CA PRO A 25 5.75 3.63 -6.10
C PRO A 25 5.78 2.54 -5.01
N LYS A 26 6.88 1.78 -4.92
CA LYS A 26 7.07 0.68 -3.98
C LYS A 26 8.22 0.91 -2.98
N THR A 27 9.17 1.78 -3.32
CA THR A 27 10.41 1.95 -2.55
C THR A 27 10.76 3.42 -2.42
N VAL A 28 11.39 3.78 -1.32
CA VAL A 28 11.91 5.10 -1.06
C VAL A 28 13.43 5.03 -0.90
N TYR A 29 14.11 6.02 -1.45
CA TYR A 29 15.53 6.25 -1.28
C TYR A 29 15.69 7.34 -0.24
N ILE A 30 16.39 7.02 0.84
CA ILE A 30 16.57 7.89 1.99
C ILE A 30 18.05 8.21 2.10
N LYS A 31 18.38 9.50 2.12
CA LYS A 31 19.71 9.99 2.40
C LYS A 31 19.87 10.10 3.91
N VAL A 32 20.83 9.37 4.46
CA VAL A 32 21.04 9.22 5.90
C VAL A 32 22.45 9.68 6.23
N ASP A 33 22.58 10.47 7.29
CA ASP A 33 23.89 10.84 7.80
C ASP A 33 24.33 9.80 8.86
N PHE A 34 25.27 8.94 8.48
CA PHE A 34 25.94 8.06 9.43
C PHE A 34 27.25 8.72 9.87
N SER A 35 27.60 8.59 11.15
CA SER A 35 28.82 9.20 11.71
C SER A 35 30.09 8.83 10.94
N LYS A 36 30.14 7.64 10.35
CA LYS A 36 31.25 7.16 9.50
C LYS A 36 30.98 7.27 7.99
N HIS A 37 29.73 7.49 7.58
CA HIS A 37 29.31 7.54 6.18
C HIS A 37 28.24 8.63 5.99
N LYS A 38 28.70 9.88 5.92
CA LYS A 38 27.82 11.03 5.71
C LYS A 38 27.14 10.97 4.35
N GLY A 39 25.85 11.28 4.31
CA GLY A 39 25.05 11.29 3.08
C GLY A 39 24.84 9.95 2.38
N LYS A 40 25.00 8.80 3.06
CA LYS A 40 24.77 7.48 2.46
C LYS A 40 23.29 7.33 2.07
N ILE A 41 23.03 6.85 0.87
CA ILE A 41 21.67 6.61 0.38
C ILE A 41 21.31 5.15 0.61
N ILE A 42 20.20 4.91 1.31
CA ILE A 42 19.63 3.59 1.53
C ILE A 42 18.32 3.44 0.77
N LYS A 43 18.02 2.22 0.32
CA LYS A 43 16.75 1.86 -0.32
C LYS A 43 15.88 1.12 0.69
N ARG A 44 14.64 1.57 0.90
CA ARG A 44 13.67 0.90 1.77
C ARG A 44 12.30 0.74 1.10
N PRO A 45 11.52 -0.31 1.43
CA PRO A 45 10.14 -0.44 1.00
C PRO A 45 9.27 0.60 1.70
N ILE A 46 8.40 1.29 0.98
CA ILE A 46 7.55 2.35 1.56
C ILE A 46 6.67 1.83 2.71
N ALA A 47 6.31 0.55 2.68
CA ALA A 47 5.49 -0.11 3.69
C ALA A 47 6.18 -0.24 5.06
N GLU A 48 7.51 -0.30 5.10
CA GLU A 48 8.27 -0.38 6.36
C GLU A 48 8.47 1.00 6.98
N VAL A 49 8.55 2.04 6.15
CA VAL A 49 8.87 3.41 6.57
C VAL A 49 7.61 4.20 6.94
N HIS A 50 6.45 3.81 6.39
CA HIS A 50 5.17 4.45 6.66
C HIS A 50 4.06 3.39 6.80
N PRO A 51 3.88 2.79 8.01
CA PRO A 51 2.85 1.79 8.23
C PRO A 51 1.43 2.35 8.02
N GLU A 52 1.22 3.65 8.24
CA GLU A 52 -0.07 4.32 8.06
C GLU A 52 -0.51 4.37 6.58
N GLU A 53 0.42 4.56 5.64
CA GLU A 53 0.11 4.56 4.20
C GLU A 53 -0.12 3.12 3.69
N ALA A 54 0.55 2.13 4.28
CA ALA A 54 0.30 0.72 4.03
C ALA A 54 -1.08 0.28 4.53
N ALA A 55 -1.53 0.80 5.67
CA ALA A 55 -2.87 0.56 6.20
C ALA A 55 -3.95 1.13 5.26
N ARG A 56 -3.80 2.36 4.78
CA ARG A 56 -4.74 2.98 3.82
C ARG A 56 -4.80 2.21 2.48
N LYS A 57 -3.67 1.72 1.95
CA LYS A 57 -3.64 0.89 0.73
C LYS A 57 -4.30 -0.48 0.91
N LYS A 58 -4.15 -1.12 2.08
CA LYS A 58 -4.85 -2.38 2.40
C LYS A 58 -6.36 -2.18 2.48
N GLU A 59 -6.81 -1.10 3.12
CA GLU A 59 -8.23 -0.80 3.26
C GLU A 59 -8.90 -0.48 1.91
N ALA A 60 -8.21 0.28 1.05
CA ALA A 60 -8.66 0.56 -0.31
C ALA A 60 -8.76 -0.70 -1.19
N LYS A 61 -7.81 -1.64 -1.06
CA LYS A 61 -7.88 -2.94 -1.73
C LYS A 61 -9.06 -3.78 -1.24
N LYS A 62 -9.29 -3.83 0.08
CA LYS A 62 -10.37 -4.60 0.70
C LYS A 62 -11.75 -4.09 0.25
N LYS A 63 -11.96 -2.76 0.23
CA LYS A 63 -13.18 -2.13 -0.31
C LYS A 63 -13.41 -2.43 -1.79
N LYS A 64 -12.35 -2.45 -2.61
CA LYS A 64 -12.46 -2.74 -4.06
C LYS A 64 -12.81 -4.20 -4.34
N GLU A 65 -12.28 -5.12 -3.53
CA GLU A 65 -12.55 -6.56 -3.63
C GLU A 65 -13.98 -6.89 -3.17
N GLU A 66 -14.43 -6.30 -2.05
CA GLU A 66 -15.79 -6.49 -1.56
C GLU A 66 -16.85 -5.98 -2.56
N LYS A 67 -16.61 -4.81 -3.18
CA LYS A 67 -17.50 -4.28 -4.23
C LYS A 67 -17.57 -5.19 -5.46
N LYS A 68 -16.46 -5.84 -5.83
CA LYS A 68 -16.40 -6.77 -6.97
C LYS A 68 -17.14 -8.08 -6.66
N GLN A 69 -17.04 -8.59 -5.43
CA GLN A 69 -17.76 -9.78 -4.98
C GLN A 69 -19.27 -9.55 -4.91
N ARG A 70 -19.72 -8.40 -4.37
CA ARG A 70 -21.16 -8.04 -4.34
C ARG A 70 -21.75 -7.94 -5.75
N ALA A 71 -21.04 -7.30 -6.68
CA ALA A 71 -21.48 -7.18 -8.08
C ALA A 71 -21.52 -8.53 -8.82
N ALA A 72 -20.61 -9.47 -8.49
CA ALA A 72 -20.63 -10.82 -9.06
C ALA A 72 -21.81 -11.64 -8.52
N LYS A 73 -22.08 -11.54 -7.21
CA LYS A 73 -23.18 -12.26 -6.56
C LYS A 73 -24.54 -11.79 -7.06
N GLU A 74 -24.74 -10.48 -7.22
CA GLU A 74 -25.98 -9.91 -7.76
C GLU A 74 -26.24 -10.31 -9.22
N LYS A 75 -25.17 -10.41 -10.05
CA LYS A 75 -25.28 -10.89 -11.43
C LYS A 75 -25.65 -12.38 -11.50
N GLU A 76 -25.12 -13.19 -10.58
CA GLU A 76 -25.46 -14.61 -10.51
C GLU A 76 -26.91 -14.83 -10.08
N ASP A 77 -27.37 -14.11 -9.05
CA ASP A 77 -28.75 -14.17 -8.55
C ASP A 77 -29.77 -13.76 -9.63
N ARG A 78 -29.52 -12.66 -10.35
CA ARG A 78 -30.35 -12.25 -11.50
C ARG A 78 -30.38 -13.28 -12.62
N LYS A 79 -29.30 -14.06 -12.81
CA LYS A 79 -29.23 -15.10 -13.83
C LYS A 79 -30.03 -16.33 -13.43
N ARG A 80 -29.98 -16.72 -12.15
CA ARG A 80 -30.80 -17.79 -11.58
C ARG A 80 -32.29 -17.45 -11.60
N GLU A 81 -32.67 -16.23 -11.22
CA GLU A 81 -34.07 -15.79 -11.24
C GLU A 81 -34.67 -15.79 -12.65
N LYS A 82 -33.89 -15.32 -13.65
CA LYS A 82 -34.30 -15.38 -15.07
C LYS A 82 -34.41 -16.80 -15.60
N ALA A 83 -33.56 -17.73 -15.15
CA ALA A 83 -33.63 -19.14 -15.55
C ALA A 83 -34.85 -19.85 -14.95
N ALA A 84 -35.18 -19.58 -13.68
CA ALA A 84 -36.35 -20.11 -13.00
C ALA A 84 -37.68 -19.61 -13.62
N LYS A 85 -37.75 -18.32 -13.99
CA LYS A 85 -38.91 -17.73 -14.68
C LYS A 85 -39.11 -18.23 -16.12
N LYS A 86 -38.05 -18.76 -16.76
CA LYS A 86 -38.10 -19.29 -18.13
C LYS A 86 -38.44 -20.79 -18.20
N SER A 87 -38.43 -21.48 -17.06
CA SER A 87 -38.75 -22.92 -16.94
C SER A 87 -40.16 -23.16 -16.39
N THR A 88 -40.89 -22.10 -16.05
CA THR A 88 -42.27 -22.12 -15.54
C THR A 88 -43.30 -21.61 -16.55
N ALA A 89 -42.88 -21.26 -17.77
CA ALA A 89 -43.71 -20.91 -18.92
C ALA A 89 -43.44 -21.91 -20.06
#